data_AF-A0A820Y822-F1
#
_entry.id   AF-A0A820Y822-F1
#
_cell.length_a   1.000
_cell.length_b   1.000
_cell.length_c   1.000
_cell.angle_alpha   90.00
_cell.angle_beta   90.00
_cell.angle_gamma   90.00
#
_symmetry.space_group_name_H-M   'P 1'
#
loop_
_entity.id
_entity.type
_entity.pdbx_description
1 polymer ?
#
loop_
_entity_poly.entity_id
_entity_poly.type
_entity_poly.pdbx_seq_one_letter_code
_entity_poly.pdbx_strand_id
1 'polypeptide(L)' 'MIYPLLFPCGDEGWHPDLEKTDRSRNWTRISMLQFYSYRLAIRQTFSAIHYAGKLFQQYIVDAYVKTEQNRLAFHRQN' A
#
# COMPACT_ATOMS: atom_id res chain seq x y z
N MET A 1 1.09 -12.27 0.05
CA MET A 1 0.66 -12.75 1.38
C MET A 1 -0.71 -12.19 1.73
N ILE A 2 -1.49 -12.91 2.53
CA ILE A 2 -2.83 -12.50 3.00
C ILE A 2 -2.69 -12.10 4.48
N TYR A 3 -3.29 -10.98 4.87
CA TYR A 3 -3.24 -10.46 6.24
C TYR A 3 -4.65 -10.31 6.84
N PRO A 4 -5.39 -11.39 7.12
CA PRO A 4 -6.79 -11.32 7.57
C PRO A 4 -6.96 -10.56 8.89
N LEU A 5 -5.96 -10.64 9.78
CA LEU A 5 -5.96 -9.91 11.05
C LEU A 5 -5.83 -8.38 10.87
N LEU A 6 -5.20 -7.93 9.78
CA LEU A 6 -5.08 -6.50 9.46
C LEU A 6 -6.29 -5.99 8.68
N PHE A 7 -6.90 -6.86 7.88
CA PHE A 7 -7.98 -6.52 6.95
C PHE A 7 -9.14 -7.53 7.07
N PRO A 8 -9.87 -7.54 8.20
CA PRO A 8 -10.92 -8.53 8.46
C PRO A 8 -12.10 -8.41 7.48
N CYS A 9 -12.36 -7.20 6.95
CA CYS A 9 -13.41 -6.95 5.96
C CYS A 9 -12.92 -7.11 4.51
N GLY A 10 -11.66 -7.48 4.28
CA GLY A 10 -11.11 -7.62 2.94
C GLY A 10 -10.84 -6.29 2.24
N ASP A 11 -10.15 -5.37 2.91
CA ASP A 11 -9.79 -4.08 2.31
C ASP A 11 -9.02 -4.27 1.00
N GLU A 12 -9.41 -3.49 0.00
CA GLU A 12 -8.80 -3.52 -1.33
C GLU A 12 -7.30 -3.16 -1.25
N GLY A 13 -6.49 -3.99 -1.90
CA GLY A 13 -5.05 -3.80 -2.02
C GLY A 13 -4.70 -2.77 -3.10
N TRP A 14 -3.41 -2.54 -3.31
CA TRP A 14 -2.98 -1.77 -4.48
C TRP A 14 -3.22 -2.58 -5.76
N HIS A 15 -3.79 -1.93 -6.77
CA HIS A 15 -3.86 -2.43 -8.14
C HIS A 15 -3.56 -1.29 -9.14
N PRO A 16 -3.18 -1.60 -10.40
CA PRO A 16 -2.81 -0.60 -11.40
C PRO A 16 -3.86 0.47 -11.66
N ASP A 17 -5.14 0.09 -11.59
CA ASP A 17 -6.29 0.97 -11.87
C ASP A 17 -6.71 1.81 -10.65
N LEU A 18 -5.91 1.80 -9.58
CA LEU A 18 -6.19 2.60 -8.38
C LEU A 18 -5.83 4.06 -8.66
N GLU A 19 -6.85 4.91 -8.65
CA GLU A 19 -6.72 6.32 -9.00
C GLU A 19 -6.86 7.24 -7.79
N LYS A 20 -6.09 8.34 -7.81
CA LYS A 20 -6.19 9.36 -6.77
C LYS A 20 -7.41 10.23 -7.06
N THR A 21 -8.36 10.28 -6.13
CA THR A 21 -9.38 11.35 -6.11
C THR A 21 -8.70 12.65 -5.69
N ASP A 22 -8.30 13.47 -6.67
CA ASP A 22 -7.89 14.85 -6.41
C ASP A 22 -9.07 15.81 -6.55
N ARG A 23 -9.06 16.90 -5.77
CA ARG A 23 -10.08 17.97 -5.85
C ARG A 23 -10.08 18.65 -7.23
N SER A 24 -9.00 18.47 -8.00
CA SER A 24 -8.81 19.01 -9.34
C SER A 24 -9.34 18.12 -10.49
N ARG A 25 -10.02 16.99 -10.22
CA ARG A 25 -10.52 16.04 -11.26
C ARG A 25 -9.45 15.45 -12.20
N ASN A 26 -8.17 15.56 -11.85
CA ASN A 26 -7.09 14.92 -12.59
C ASN A 26 -6.90 13.50 -12.08
N TRP A 27 -7.39 12.53 -12.86
CA TRP A 27 -7.22 11.11 -12.59
C TRP A 27 -5.75 10.74 -12.82
N THR A 28 -5.02 10.59 -11.72
CA THR A 28 -3.61 10.20 -11.75
C THR A 28 -3.47 8.84 -11.07
N ARG A 29 -2.82 7.91 -11.77
CA ARG A 29 -2.52 6.57 -11.27
C ARG A 29 -1.70 6.66 -9.97
N ILE A 30 -2.14 5.94 -8.93
CA ILE A 30 -1.42 5.88 -7.65
C ILE A 30 -0.26 4.88 -7.79
N SER A 31 0.95 5.31 -7.46
CA SER A 31 2.09 4.38 -7.39
C SER A 31 2.00 3.48 -6.15
N MET A 32 2.58 2.27 -6.21
CA MET A 32 2.65 1.38 -5.03
C MET A 32 3.25 2.10 -3.81
N LEU A 33 4.30 2.89 -4.02
CA LEU A 33 4.95 3.65 -2.94
C LEU A 33 3.98 4.64 -2.30
N GLN A 34 3.21 5.39 -3.09
CA GLN A 34 2.22 6.34 -2.58
C GLN A 34 1.11 5.62 -1.78
N PHE A 35 0.62 4.49 -2.28
CA PHE A 35 -0.39 3.69 -1.59
C PHE A 35 0.10 3.18 -0.23
N TYR A 36 1.28 2.56 -0.19
CA TYR A 36 1.84 2.04 1.06
C TYR A 36 2.21 3.16 2.03
N SER A 37 2.74 4.29 1.54
CA SER A 37 3.03 5.46 2.37
C SER A 37 1.75 6.03 3.01
N TYR A 38 0.66 6.09 2.25
CA TYR A 38 -0.64 6.53 2.77
C TYR A 38 -1.18 5.61 3.87
N ARG A 39 -1.08 4.29 3.68
CA ARG A 39 -1.51 3.29 4.68
C ARG A 39 -0.65 3.26 5.94
N LEU A 40 0.65 3.52 5.80
CA LEU A 40 1.62 3.55 6.92
C LEU A 40 1.73 4.93 7.59
N ALA A 41 1.00 5.93 7.09
CA ALA A 41 0.98 7.25 7.71
C ALA A 41 0.31 7.18 9.09
N ILE A 42 1.02 7.66 10.11
CA ILE A 42 0.51 7.76 11.48
C ILE A 42 -0.60 8.82 11.53
N ARG A 43 -1.75 8.47 12.09
CA ARG A 43 -2.92 9.35 12.27
C ARG A 43 -3.48 9.17 13.68
N GLN A 44 -4.28 10.14 14.14
CA GLN A 44 -4.93 10.05 15.47
C GLN A 44 -6.03 8.99 15.54
N THR A 45 -6.44 8.41 14.42
CA THR A 45 -7.44 7.35 14.35
C THR A 45 -6.83 5.97 14.61
N PHE A 46 -7.61 5.05 15.18
CA PHE A 46 -7.19 3.66 15.34
C PHE A 46 -6.80 3.03 13.99
N SER A 47 -5.64 2.37 13.96
CA SER A 47 -5.13 1.70 12.77
C SER A 47 -4.62 0.31 13.15
N ALA A 48 -5.35 -0.74 12.76
CA ALA A 48 -4.98 -2.12 13.04
C ALA A 48 -3.54 -2.46 12.60
N ILE A 49 -3.09 -1.87 11.48
CA ILE A 49 -1.73 -2.01 10.95
C ILE A 49 -0.69 -1.61 11.99
N HIS A 50 -0.84 -0.45 12.63
CA HIS A 50 0.16 0.09 13.56
C HIS A 50 0.20 -0.67 14.89
N TYR A 51 -0.91 -1.29 15.30
CA TYR A 51 -1.01 -2.06 16.55
C TYR A 51 -0.65 -3.55 16.39
N ALA A 52 -0.34 -4.02 15.18
CA ALA A 52 -0.16 -5.45 14.92
C ALA A 52 1.23 -6.03 15.28
N GLY A 53 2.16 -5.20 15.79
CA GLY A 53 3.46 -5.66 16.32
C GLY A 53 4.32 -6.42 15.30
N LYS A 54 4.58 -7.71 15.52
CA LYS A 54 5.39 -8.53 14.57
C LYS A 54 4.75 -8.62 13.18
N LEU A 55 3.42 -8.66 13.13
CA LEU A 55 2.70 -8.72 11.86
C LEU A 55 2.86 -7.41 11.06
N PHE A 56 2.99 -6.28 11.74
CA PHE A 56 3.31 -4.99 11.12
C PHE A 56 4.69 -5.02 10.45
N GLN A 57 5.69 -5.59 11.11
CA GLN A 57 7.03 -5.74 10.54
C GLN A 57 7.00 -6.59 9.26
N GLN A 58 6.31 -7.73 9.30
CA GLN A 58 6.14 -8.59 8.13
C GLN A 58 5.40 -7.87 6.99
N TYR A 59 4.38 -7.08 7.32
CA TYR A 59 3.62 -6.30 6.34
C TYR A 59 4.50 -5.24 5.65
N ILE A 60 5.34 -4.52 6.41
CA ILE A 60 6.26 -3.52 5.84
C ILE A 60 7.26 -4.17 4.90
N VAL A 61 7.86 -5.30 5.31
CA VAL A 61 8.85 -6.00 4.48
C VAL A 61 8.23 -6.47 3.16
N ASP A 62 7.04 -7.08 3.21
CA ASP A 62 6.32 -7.50 2.00
C ASP A 62 5.95 -6.31 1.09
N ALA A 63 5.49 -5.20 1.68
CA ALA A 63 5.19 -3.97 0.94
C ALA A 63 6.43 -3.38 0.24
N TYR A 64 7.59 -3.41 0.91
CA TYR A 64 8.85 -2.97 0.34
C TYR A 64 9.28 -3.84 -0.84
N VAL A 65 9.29 -5.16 -0.66
CA VAL A 65 9.66 -6.13 -1.72
C VAL A 65 8.77 -5.96 -2.96
N LYS A 66 7.45 -5.78 -2.78
CA LYS A 66 6.52 -5.51 -3.89
C LYS A 66 6.84 -4.21 -4.61
N THR A 67 7.14 -3.15 -3.86
CA THR A 67 7.46 -1.85 -4.44
C THR A 67 8.76 -1.91 -5.24
N GLU A 68 9.79 -2.56 -4.72
CA GLU A 68 11.07 -2.73 -5.42
C GLU A 68 10.92 -3.63 -6.66
N GLN A 69 10.15 -4.72 -6.58
CA GLN A 69 9.85 -5.55 -7.74
C GLN A 69 9.17 -4.76 -8.87
N ASN A 70 8.24 -3.86 -8.52
CA ASN A 70 7.59 -2.99 -9.49
C ASN A 70 8.59 -2.02 -10.15
N ARG A 71 9.52 -1.44 -9.38
CA ARG A 71 10.59 -0.59 -9.91
C ARG A 71 11.51 -1.36 -10.85
N LEU A 72 11.93 -2.57 -10.47
CA LEU A 72 12.74 -3.44 -11.32
C LEU A 72 12.00 -3.84 -12.61
N ALA A 73 10.71 -4.12 -12.53
CA ALA A 73 9.90 -4.43 -13.71
C ALA A 73 9.83 -3.23 -14.68
N PHE A 74 9.65 -2.02 -14.16
CA PHE A 74 9.69 -0.80 -14.95
C PHE A 74 11.04 -0.63 -15.67
N HIS A 75 12.16 -0.85 -14.96
CA HIS A 75 13.49 -0.78 -15.57
C HIS A 75 13.77 -1.87 -16.60
N ARG A 76 13.10 -3.03 -16.55
CA ARG A 76 13.25 -4.10 -17.55
C ARG A 76 12.42 -3.87 -18.81
N GLN A 77 11.35 -3.07 -18.71
CA GLN A 77 10.44 -2.76 -19.81
C GLN A 77 10.84 -1.49 -20.56
N ASN A 78 11.96 -0.87 -20.18
CA ASN A 78 12.48 0.39 -20.72
C ASN A 78 13.89 0.16 -21.27
#